data_AF-A0A954YXA6-F1
#
_entry.id   AF-A0A954YXA6-F1
#
_cell.length_a   1.000
_cell.length_b   1.000
_cell.length_c   1.000
_cell.angle_alpha   90.00
_cell.angle_beta   90.00
_cell.angle_gamma   90.00
#
_symmetry.space_group_name_H-M   'P 1'
#
loop_
_entity.id
_entity.type
_entity.pdbx_description
1 polymer ?
#
loop_
_entity_poly.entity_id
_entity_poly.type
_entity_poly.pdbx_seq_one_letter_code
_entity_poly.pdbx_strand_id
1 'polypeptide(L)'
;MQTESVSKIKRLDQSGYPLLVARLLLGVVFLLMGWNKVSDPIAFLKLLREYEMFPPSAYVLENAIALTLPWIEVICGLALIAGVFVRGAAFALLVMLTGFTIVIAIRAIGMYNTGEFKSFCDVKFDCGCGGGLVGMCRKLPENFGLWLACWIPFLSTSRRFCLASLLGNTPSTDSESAANPTKITTESATS
;
A
#
# COMPACT_ATOMS: atom_id res chain seq x y z
N MET A 1 -20.93 13.61 -20.21
CA MET A 1 -20.86 12.33 -19.47
C MET A 1 -19.63 12.22 -18.56
N GLN A 2 -18.44 12.72 -18.94
CA GLN A 2 -17.24 12.64 -18.07
C GLN A 2 -17.29 13.50 -16.79
N THR A 3 -17.91 14.68 -16.82
CA THR A 3 -17.98 15.59 -15.66
C THR A 3 -18.87 15.09 -14.52
N GLU A 4 -19.97 14.40 -14.86
CA GLU A 4 -20.87 13.72 -13.92
C GLU A 4 -20.17 12.57 -13.16
N SER A 5 -19.36 11.78 -13.85
CA SER A 5 -18.64 10.66 -13.23
C SER A 5 -17.56 11.15 -12.26
N VAL A 6 -16.81 12.19 -12.64
CA VAL A 6 -15.77 12.78 -11.77
C VAL A 6 -16.39 13.41 -10.51
N SER A 7 -17.55 14.06 -10.62
CA SER A 7 -18.23 14.65 -9.46
C SER A 7 -18.75 13.59 -8.48
N LYS A 8 -19.27 12.46 -8.98
CA LYS A 8 -19.69 11.31 -8.16
C LYS A 8 -18.51 10.67 -7.42
N ILE A 9 -17.37 10.45 -8.10
CA ILE A 9 -16.15 9.90 -7.49
C ILE A 9 -15.65 10.82 -6.35
N LYS A 10 -15.65 12.14 -6.57
CA LYS A 10 -15.26 13.10 -5.53
C LYS A 10 -16.18 13.05 -4.31
N ARG A 11 -17.49 12.92 -4.51
CA ARG A 11 -18.47 12.78 -3.41
C ARG A 11 -18.31 11.46 -2.66
N LEU A 12 -18.03 10.37 -3.36
CA LEU A 12 -17.73 9.07 -2.76
C LEU A 12 -16.43 9.12 -1.93
N ASP A 13 -15.37 9.76 -2.43
CA ASP A 13 -14.13 9.95 -1.66
C ASP A 13 -14.40 10.75 -0.38
N GLN A 14 -15.17 11.83 -0.47
CA GLN A 14 -15.55 12.69 0.67
C GLN A 14 -16.29 11.94 1.79
N SER A 15 -16.94 10.81 1.49
CA SER A 15 -17.61 9.98 2.50
C SER A 15 -16.61 9.31 3.47
N GLY A 16 -15.36 9.07 3.05
CA GLY A 16 -14.31 8.45 3.86
C GLY A 16 -14.45 6.93 4.06
N TYR A 17 -15.62 6.34 3.82
CA TYR A 17 -15.84 4.89 3.88
C TYR A 17 -14.96 4.07 2.92
N PRO A 18 -14.81 4.41 1.63
CA PRO A 18 -13.99 3.60 0.72
C PRO A 18 -12.52 3.57 1.17
N LEU A 19 -12.01 4.69 1.67
CA LEU A 19 -10.67 4.78 2.25
C LEU A 19 -10.52 3.90 3.49
N LEU A 20 -11.51 3.94 4.40
CA LEU A 20 -11.49 3.14 5.63
C LEU A 20 -11.49 1.65 5.32
N VAL A 21 -12.39 1.20 4.44
CA VAL A 21 -12.49 -0.22 4.04
C VAL A 21 -11.21 -0.67 3.36
N ALA A 22 -10.67 0.11 2.43
CA ALA A 22 -9.41 -0.23 1.75
C ALA A 22 -8.25 -0.33 2.74
N ARG A 23 -8.13 0.61 3.69
CA ARG A 23 -7.09 0.59 4.72
C ARG A 23 -7.18 -0.63 5.64
N LEU A 24 -8.38 -0.98 6.10
CA LEU A 24 -8.58 -2.13 6.96
C LEU A 24 -8.31 -3.44 6.20
N LEU A 25 -8.83 -3.56 4.97
CA LEU A 25 -8.62 -4.73 4.12
C LEU A 25 -7.14 -4.94 3.82
N LEU A 26 -6.45 -3.93 3.27
CA LEU A 26 -5.03 -4.00 2.97
C LEU A 26 -4.21 -4.22 4.23
N GLY A 27 -4.51 -3.47 5.28
CA GLY A 27 -3.80 -3.52 6.54
C GLY A 27 -3.85 -4.90 7.19
N VAL A 28 -5.03 -5.50 7.30
CA VAL A 28 -5.21 -6.84 7.89
C VAL A 28 -4.55 -7.91 7.02
N VAL A 29 -4.73 -7.87 5.70
CA VAL A 29 -4.13 -8.86 4.80
C VAL A 29 -2.61 -8.84 4.90
N PHE A 30 -1.98 -7.67 4.77
CA PHE A 30 -0.53 -7.57 4.82
C PHE A 30 0.04 -7.83 6.23
N LEU A 31 -0.71 -7.49 7.29
CA LEU A 31 -0.32 -7.83 8.65
C LEU A 31 -0.26 -9.35 8.84
N LEU A 32 -1.30 -10.08 8.43
CA LEU A 32 -1.34 -11.55 8.54
C LEU A 32 -0.29 -12.23 7.67
N MET A 33 -0.16 -11.80 6.41
CA MET A 33 0.81 -12.37 5.47
C MET A 33 2.25 -12.10 5.92
N GLY A 34 2.56 -10.88 6.38
CA GLY A 34 3.86 -10.51 6.90
C GLY A 34 4.18 -11.24 8.21
N TRP A 35 3.20 -11.37 9.11
CA TRP A 35 3.38 -12.08 10.38
C TRP A 35 3.71 -13.57 10.18
N ASN A 36 3.07 -14.22 9.21
CA ASN A 36 3.38 -15.60 8.85
C ASN A 36 4.83 -15.74 8.36
N LYS A 37 5.35 -14.76 7.60
CA LYS A 37 6.75 -14.75 7.15
C LYS A 37 7.74 -14.45 8.27
N VAL A 38 7.37 -13.60 9.24
CA VAL A 38 8.20 -13.33 10.43
C VAL A 38 8.27 -14.55 11.35
N SER A 39 7.21 -15.35 11.40
CA SER A 39 7.14 -16.53 12.27
C SER A 39 8.09 -17.65 11.84
N ASP A 40 8.33 -17.82 10.53
CA ASP A 40 9.34 -18.75 10.00
C ASP A 40 10.17 -18.09 8.88
N PRO A 41 11.18 -17.28 9.25
CA PRO A 41 12.02 -16.59 8.28
C PRO A 41 12.94 -17.56 7.52
N ILE A 42 13.22 -18.75 8.07
CA ILE A 42 14.06 -19.75 7.43
C ILE A 42 13.31 -20.41 6.27
N ALA A 43 12.03 -20.76 6.47
CA ALA A 43 11.18 -21.25 5.39
C ALA A 43 11.04 -20.21 4.27
N PHE A 44 10.81 -18.94 4.61
CA PHE A 44 10.71 -17.87 3.61
C PHE A 44 12.02 -17.68 2.83
N LEU A 45 13.18 -17.73 3.50
CA LEU A 45 14.48 -17.64 2.85
C LEU A 45 14.75 -18.81 1.89
N LYS A 46 14.38 -20.04 2.28
CA LYS A 46 14.50 -21.22 1.40
C LYS A 46 13.66 -21.05 0.14
N LEU A 47 12.42 -20.60 0.30
CA LEU A 47 11.55 -20.29 -0.82
C LEU A 47 12.20 -19.21 -1.70
N LEU A 48 12.68 -18.10 -1.13
CA LEU A 48 13.32 -17.01 -1.89
C LEU A 48 14.52 -17.50 -2.74
N ARG A 49 15.36 -18.38 -2.18
CA ARG A 49 16.48 -18.99 -2.90
C ARG A 49 16.04 -19.89 -4.04
N GLU A 50 14.95 -20.62 -3.86
CA GLU A 50 14.38 -21.45 -4.91
C GLU A 50 14.06 -20.59 -6.15
N TYR A 51 13.62 -19.33 -5.99
CA TYR A 51 13.28 -18.46 -7.11
C TYR A 51 14.44 -18.14 -8.06
N GLU A 52 15.70 -18.36 -7.68
CA GLU A 52 16.91 -18.11 -8.49
C GLU A 52 16.94 -16.73 -9.16
N MET A 53 16.40 -15.71 -8.49
CA MET A 53 16.30 -14.35 -9.04
C MET A 53 17.60 -13.56 -8.95
N PHE A 54 18.47 -13.92 -8.03
CA PHE A 54 19.73 -13.24 -7.78
C PHE A 54 20.91 -14.14 -8.15
N PRO A 55 22.04 -13.56 -8.57
CA PRO A 55 23.23 -14.34 -8.85
C PRO A 55 23.75 -15.02 -7.57
N PRO A 56 24.44 -16.17 -7.67
CA PRO A 56 24.93 -16.94 -6.51
C PRO A 56 25.83 -16.15 -5.56
N SER A 57 26.46 -15.07 -6.04
CA SER A 57 27.30 -14.17 -5.25
C SER A 57 26.53 -13.20 -4.35
N ALA A 58 25.20 -13.09 -4.51
CA ALA A 58 24.34 -12.12 -3.82
C ALA A 58 23.58 -12.69 -2.61
N TYR A 59 24.12 -13.73 -1.96
CA TYR A 59 23.52 -14.36 -0.77
C TYR A 59 23.21 -13.38 0.37
N VAL A 60 24.01 -12.31 0.52
CA VAL A 60 23.78 -11.26 1.53
C VAL A 60 22.49 -10.50 1.25
N LEU A 61 22.21 -10.21 -0.03
CA LEU A 61 21.01 -9.48 -0.45
C LEU A 61 19.75 -10.33 -0.23
N GLU A 62 19.80 -11.62 -0.56
CA GLU A 62 18.69 -12.55 -0.33
C GLU A 62 18.35 -12.66 1.16
N ASN A 63 19.37 -12.80 2.01
CA ASN A 63 19.18 -12.85 3.46
C ASN A 63 18.60 -11.53 3.99
N ALA A 64 19.08 -10.39 3.48
CA ALA A 64 18.57 -9.08 3.86
C ALA A 64 17.11 -8.90 3.44
N ILE A 65 16.73 -9.29 2.22
CA ILE A 65 15.34 -9.24 1.75
C ILE A 65 14.45 -10.16 2.58
N ALA A 66 14.87 -11.40 2.81
CA ALA A 66 14.11 -12.38 3.58
C ALA A 66 13.82 -11.90 5.01
N LEU A 67 14.76 -11.17 5.61
CA LEU A 67 14.58 -10.61 6.95
C LEU A 67 13.77 -9.30 6.94
N THR A 68 14.10 -8.35 6.06
CA THR A 68 13.54 -6.99 6.11
C THR A 68 12.15 -6.87 5.50
N LEU A 69 11.87 -7.60 4.43
CA LEU A 69 10.62 -7.49 3.68
C LEU A 69 9.39 -7.83 4.55
N PRO A 70 9.38 -8.93 5.34
CA PRO A 70 8.26 -9.25 6.24
C PRO A 70 7.98 -8.16 7.28
N TRP A 71 9.03 -7.55 7.85
CA TRP A 71 8.87 -6.47 8.83
C TRP A 71 8.25 -5.22 8.19
N ILE A 72 8.66 -4.87 6.97
CA ILE A 72 8.06 -3.75 6.25
C ILE A 72 6.57 -4.03 5.95
N GLU A 73 6.20 -5.26 5.58
CA GLU A 73 4.79 -5.65 5.37
C GLU A 73 3.96 -5.46 6.65
N VAL A 74 4.47 -5.93 7.79
CA VAL A 74 3.81 -5.80 9.11
C VAL A 74 3.67 -4.32 9.50
N ILE A 75 4.74 -3.53 9.40
CA ILE A 75 4.72 -2.11 9.76
C ILE A 75 3.77 -1.32 8.86
N CYS A 76 3.79 -1.56 7.54
CA CYS A 76 2.86 -0.92 6.62
C CYS A 76 1.40 -1.33 6.89
N GLY A 77 1.17 -2.61 7.20
CA GLY A 77 -0.14 -3.11 7.57
C GLY A 77 -0.71 -2.42 8.82
N LEU A 78 0.10 -2.33 9.88
CA LEU A 78 -0.25 -1.62 11.11
C LEU A 78 -0.47 -0.12 10.87
N ALA A 79 0.39 0.52 10.07
CA ALA A 79 0.28 1.94 9.73
C ALA A 79 -1.05 2.24 9.00
N LEU A 80 -1.48 1.37 8.07
CA LEU A 80 -2.77 1.50 7.38
C LEU A 80 -3.96 1.31 8.33
N ILE A 81 -3.92 0.30 9.21
CA ILE A 81 -4.95 0.08 10.23
C ILE A 81 -5.05 1.32 11.13
N ALA A 82 -3.93 1.76 11.69
CA ALA A 82 -3.86 2.92 12.57
C ALA A 82 -4.19 4.24 11.87
N GLY A 83 -4.02 4.33 10.54
CA GLY A 83 -4.25 5.56 9.80
C GLY A 83 -3.15 6.59 9.93
N VAL A 84 -1.92 6.10 10.08
CA VAL A 84 -0.69 6.90 10.20
C VAL A 84 0.14 6.66 8.95
N PHE A 85 0.75 7.71 8.36
CA PHE A 85 1.53 7.63 7.12
C PHE A 85 0.86 6.84 5.97
N VAL A 86 -0.48 6.93 5.85
CA VAL A 86 -1.31 6.10 4.94
C VAL A 86 -0.80 6.10 3.49
N ARG A 87 -0.44 7.27 2.94
CA ARG A 87 0.07 7.38 1.56
C ARG A 87 1.41 6.69 1.38
N GLY A 88 2.31 6.82 2.36
CA GLY A 88 3.62 6.17 2.34
C GLY A 88 3.50 4.66 2.47
N ALA A 89 2.67 4.19 3.40
CA ALA A 89 2.38 2.76 3.57
C ALA A 89 1.73 2.16 2.30
N ALA A 90 0.74 2.85 1.71
CA ALA A 90 0.11 2.41 0.46
C ALA A 90 1.10 2.32 -0.71
N PHE A 91 1.99 3.31 -0.85
CA PHE A 91 3.03 3.29 -1.87
C PHE A 91 4.05 2.16 -1.66
N ALA A 92 4.48 1.94 -0.41
CA ALA A 92 5.39 0.83 -0.09
C ALA A 92 4.75 -0.53 -0.42
N LEU A 93 3.50 -0.75 -0.02
CA LEU A 93 2.76 -1.97 -0.37
C LEU A 93 2.60 -2.15 -1.88
N LEU A 94 2.34 -1.07 -2.62
CA LEU A 94 2.19 -1.08 -4.07
C LEU A 94 3.48 -1.50 -4.77
N VAL A 95 4.64 -0.97 -4.35
CA VAL A 95 5.96 -1.38 -4.87
C VAL A 95 6.24 -2.85 -4.54
N MET A 96 6.05 -3.26 -3.28
CA MET A 96 6.29 -4.63 -2.84
C MET A 96 5.41 -5.64 -3.57
N LEU A 97 4.11 -5.36 -3.66
CA LEU A 97 3.15 -6.25 -4.32
C LEU A 97 3.41 -6.35 -5.82
N THR A 98 3.86 -5.26 -6.45
CA THR A 98 4.30 -5.28 -7.85
C THR A 98 5.48 -6.23 -8.04
N GLY A 99 6.54 -6.05 -7.24
CA GLY A 99 7.71 -6.92 -7.28
C GLY A 99 7.32 -8.39 -7.06
N PHE A 100 6.63 -8.68 -5.97
CA PHE A 100 6.20 -10.03 -5.62
C PHE A 100 5.32 -10.69 -6.69
N THR A 101 4.42 -9.92 -7.32
CA THR A 101 3.57 -10.42 -8.41
C THR A 101 4.38 -10.76 -9.66
N ILE A 102 5.37 -9.93 -10.03
CA ILE A 102 6.28 -10.20 -11.16
C ILE A 102 7.06 -11.49 -10.92
N VAL A 103 7.64 -11.62 -9.72
CA VAL A 103 8.39 -12.80 -9.30
C VAL A 103 7.58 -14.08 -9.43
N ILE A 104 6.36 -14.08 -8.87
CA ILE A 104 5.44 -15.20 -8.93
C ILE A 104 5.06 -15.52 -10.38
N ALA A 105 4.79 -14.50 -11.19
CA ALA A 105 4.42 -14.69 -12.59
C ALA A 105 5.55 -15.31 -13.41
N ILE A 106 6.80 -14.84 -13.23
CA ILE A 106 7.97 -15.39 -13.94
C ILE A 106 8.15 -16.87 -13.61
N ARG A 107 8.09 -17.25 -12.32
CA ARG A 107 8.22 -18.67 -11.95
C ARG A 107 7.06 -19.52 -12.46
N ALA A 108 5.84 -19.00 -12.42
CA ALA A 108 4.68 -19.71 -12.93
C ALA A 108 4.78 -19.98 -14.43
N ILE A 109 5.23 -18.99 -15.19
CA ILE A 109 5.47 -19.12 -16.63
C ILE A 109 6.62 -20.11 -16.88
N GLY A 110 7.70 -20.04 -16.09
CA GLY A 110 8.80 -21.00 -16.15
C GLY A 110 8.34 -22.44 -15.96
N MET A 111 7.52 -22.70 -14.94
CA MET A 111 6.91 -24.01 -14.70
C MET A 111 5.93 -24.43 -15.79
N TYR A 112 5.13 -23.50 -16.33
CA TYR A 112 4.24 -23.81 -17.44
C TYR A 112 5.02 -24.22 -18.70
N ASN A 113 6.16 -23.58 -18.96
CA ASN A 113 7.00 -23.84 -20.12
C ASN A 113 7.75 -25.19 -20.07
N THR A 114 7.79 -25.89 -18.92
CA THR A 114 8.36 -27.25 -18.87
C THR A 114 7.50 -28.28 -19.60
N GLY A 115 6.24 -27.93 -19.91
CA GLY A 115 5.29 -28.81 -20.61
C GLY A 115 4.65 -29.88 -19.72
N GLU A 116 4.92 -29.90 -18.42
CA GLU A 116 4.31 -30.85 -17.47
C GLU A 116 2.83 -30.53 -17.16
N PHE A 117 2.41 -29.28 -17.33
CA PHE A 117 1.07 -28.82 -16.98
C PHE A 117 0.20 -28.63 -18.22
N LYS A 118 -1.04 -29.15 -18.18
CA LYS A 118 -2.02 -28.99 -19.27
C LYS A 118 -2.55 -27.57 -19.40
N SER A 119 -2.59 -26.82 -18.29
CA SER A 119 -3.01 -25.44 -18.26
C SER A 119 -2.21 -24.63 -17.24
N PHE A 120 -2.15 -23.30 -17.44
CA PHE A 120 -1.53 -22.40 -16.47
C PHE A 120 -2.19 -22.44 -15.09
N CYS A 121 -3.48 -22.82 -15.02
CA CYS A 121 -4.20 -22.96 -13.76
C CYS A 121 -3.79 -24.18 -12.93
N ASP A 122 -3.19 -25.19 -13.56
CA ASP A 122 -2.72 -26.40 -12.88
C ASP A 122 -1.39 -26.18 -12.16
N VAL A 123 -0.69 -25.08 -12.47
CA VAL A 123 0.54 -24.69 -11.80
C VAL A 123 0.23 -24.29 -10.35
N LYS A 124 0.75 -25.09 -9.42
CA LYS A 124 0.65 -24.90 -7.98
C LYS A 124 2.03 -24.92 -7.35
N PHE A 125 2.37 -23.87 -6.63
CA PHE A 125 3.61 -23.80 -5.85
C PHE A 125 3.40 -22.95 -4.61
N ASP A 126 4.31 -23.05 -3.65
CA ASP A 126 4.30 -22.19 -2.47
C ASP A 126 4.92 -20.83 -2.81
N CYS A 127 4.07 -19.81 -2.83
CA CYS A 127 4.48 -18.43 -3.08
C CYS A 127 5.20 -17.77 -1.89
N GLY A 128 5.23 -18.41 -0.71
CA GLY A 128 5.82 -17.84 0.51
C GLY A 128 4.94 -16.84 1.24
N CYS A 129 3.63 -16.82 0.96
CA CYS A 129 2.64 -16.03 1.69
C CYS A 129 2.08 -16.74 2.96
N GLY A 130 2.57 -17.93 3.30
CA GLY A 130 2.06 -18.71 4.45
C GLY A 130 0.75 -19.49 4.19
N GLY A 131 0.29 -19.54 2.93
CA GLY A 131 -0.87 -20.34 2.53
C GLY A 131 -0.53 -21.73 2.00
N GLY A 132 0.77 -22.11 1.98
CA GLY A 132 1.25 -23.33 1.35
C GLY A 132 1.07 -23.32 -0.16
N LEU A 133 0.83 -24.51 -0.73
CA LEU A 133 0.59 -24.72 -2.16
C LEU A 133 -0.66 -23.96 -2.61
N VAL A 134 -0.47 -22.90 -3.39
CA VAL A 134 -1.56 -22.10 -3.96
C VAL A 134 -1.57 -22.19 -5.48
N GLY A 135 -2.78 -22.27 -6.05
CA GLY A 135 -2.98 -22.31 -7.50
C GLY A 135 -2.89 -20.92 -8.13
N MET A 136 -2.20 -20.84 -9.26
CA MET A 136 -1.89 -19.58 -9.91
C MET A 136 -3.15 -18.79 -10.35
N CYS A 137 -4.17 -19.48 -10.88
CA CYS A 137 -5.39 -18.82 -11.36
C CYS A 137 -6.23 -18.16 -10.27
N ARG A 138 -6.04 -18.53 -9.00
CA ARG A 138 -6.63 -17.80 -7.88
C ARG A 138 -5.68 -16.76 -7.31
N LYS A 139 -4.38 -17.07 -7.23
CA LYS A 139 -3.41 -16.20 -6.59
C LYS A 139 -3.13 -14.91 -7.38
N LEU A 140 -3.09 -14.99 -8.70
CA LEU A 140 -2.80 -13.83 -9.54
C LEU A 140 -3.93 -12.76 -9.50
N PRO A 141 -5.22 -13.14 -9.60
CA PRO A 141 -6.31 -12.19 -9.38
C PRO A 141 -6.38 -11.61 -7.96
N GLU A 142 -6.08 -12.41 -6.92
CA GLU A 142 -6.00 -11.91 -5.54
C GLU A 142 -4.94 -10.81 -5.41
N ASN A 143 -3.73 -11.06 -5.90
CA ASN A 143 -2.65 -10.07 -5.88
C ASN A 143 -2.99 -8.83 -6.73
N PHE A 144 -3.60 -9.01 -7.90
CA PHE A 144 -4.04 -7.90 -8.74
C PHE A 144 -5.15 -7.06 -8.08
N GLY A 145 -6.09 -7.71 -7.40
CA GLY A 145 -7.15 -7.04 -6.64
C GLY A 145 -6.59 -6.22 -5.47
N LEU A 146 -5.65 -6.79 -4.72
CA LEU A 146 -4.92 -6.07 -3.66
C LEU A 146 -4.12 -4.91 -4.22
N TRP A 147 -3.50 -5.09 -5.39
CA TRP A 147 -2.73 -4.06 -6.08
C TRP A 147 -3.64 -2.89 -6.45
N LEU A 148 -4.77 -3.14 -7.09
CA LEU A 148 -5.77 -2.10 -7.38
C LEU A 148 -6.30 -1.43 -6.12
N ALA A 149 -6.52 -2.18 -5.04
CA ALA A 149 -6.97 -1.62 -3.78
C ALA A 149 -5.97 -0.62 -3.18
N CYS A 150 -4.65 -0.78 -3.41
CA CYS A 150 -3.62 0.18 -2.97
C CYS A 150 -3.77 1.57 -3.61
N TRP A 151 -4.39 1.69 -4.79
CA TRP A 151 -4.63 2.99 -5.42
C TRP A 151 -5.63 3.86 -4.64
N ILE A 152 -6.56 3.24 -3.90
CA ILE A 152 -7.56 3.96 -3.12
C ILE A 152 -6.90 4.84 -2.04
N PRO A 153 -6.13 4.30 -1.07
CA PRO A 153 -5.44 5.13 -0.08
C PRO A 153 -4.33 6.00 -0.67
N PHE A 154 -3.76 5.64 -1.83
CA PHE A 154 -2.73 6.43 -2.50
C PHE A 154 -3.30 7.70 -3.14
N LEU A 155 -4.43 7.59 -3.86
CA LEU A 155 -5.07 8.71 -4.57
C LEU A 155 -6.10 9.47 -3.71
N SER A 156 -6.61 8.86 -2.64
CA SER A 156 -7.58 9.50 -1.75
C SER A 156 -7.02 10.81 -1.17
N THR A 157 -7.83 11.85 -1.24
CA THR A 157 -7.53 13.15 -0.63
C THR A 157 -8.20 13.29 0.73
N SER A 158 -9.14 12.41 1.04
CA SER A 158 -9.87 12.40 2.30
C SER A 158 -8.98 12.00 3.47
N ARG A 159 -9.07 12.76 4.57
CA ARG A 159 -8.37 12.50 5.85
C ARG A 159 -9.29 11.95 6.95
N ARG A 160 -10.55 11.72 6.63
CA ARG A 160 -11.55 11.20 7.58
C ARG A 160 -11.10 9.81 8.06
N PHE A 161 -11.23 9.57 9.37
CA PHE A 161 -10.80 8.34 10.05
C PHE A 161 -9.29 8.03 10.02
N CYS A 162 -8.43 8.99 9.68
CA CYS A 162 -6.99 8.88 9.90
C CYS A 162 -6.64 9.38 11.30
N LEU A 163 -5.98 8.56 12.14
CA LEU A 163 -5.58 8.96 13.50
C LEU A 163 -4.67 10.20 13.50
N ALA A 164 -3.85 10.36 12.46
CA ALA A 164 -3.04 11.56 12.25
C ALA A 164 -3.89 12.85 12.10
N SER A 165 -5.13 12.74 11.59
CA SER A 165 -6.06 13.87 11.52
C SER A 165 -6.69 14.20 12.88
N LEU A 166 -6.74 13.23 13.81
CA LEU A 166 -7.24 13.44 15.17
C LEU A 166 -6.17 14.03 16.09
N LEU A 167 -4.91 13.65 15.90
CA LEU A 167 -3.77 14.19 16.66
C LEU A 167 -3.26 15.55 16.15
N GLY A 168 -3.58 15.93 14.91
CA GLY A 168 -3.15 17.19 14.27
C GLY A 168 -4.07 18.39 14.49
N ASN A 169 -5.16 18.25 15.26
CA ASN A 169 -6.02 19.37 15.65
C ASN A 169 -5.50 20.00 16.96
N THR A 170 -4.31 20.61 16.93
CA THR A 170 -4.10 21.75 17.83
C THR A 170 -4.89 22.91 17.23
N PRO A 171 -5.90 23.47 17.93
CA PRO A 171 -6.50 24.72 17.49
C PRO A 171 -5.36 25.74 17.39
N SER A 172 -5.10 26.26 16.19
CA SER A 172 -4.33 27.49 16.05
C SER A 172 -5.11 28.55 16.81
N THR A 173 -4.57 28.93 17.95
CA THR A 173 -5.09 29.93 18.87
C THR A 173 -5.56 31.14 18.08
N ASP A 174 -6.86 31.41 18.17
CA ASP A 174 -7.43 32.71 17.83
C ASP A 174 -6.63 33.78 18.58
N SER A 175 -5.93 34.61 17.82
CA SER A 175 -5.33 35.85 18.32
C SER A 175 -6.07 36.99 17.65
N GLU A 176 -7.26 37.28 18.17
CA GLU A 176 -7.87 38.58 18.02
C GLU A 176 -7.01 39.60 18.76
N SER A 177 -6.34 40.49 18.02
CA SER A 177 -5.85 41.76 18.57
C SER A 177 -5.85 42.82 17.49
N ALA A 178 -7.00 43.50 17.41
CA ALA A 178 -7.10 44.95 17.35
C ALA A 178 -5.86 45.74 16.85
N ALA A 179 -5.98 46.31 15.65
CA ALA A 179 -5.60 47.70 15.38
C ALA A 179 -5.96 48.05 13.92
N ASN A 180 -7.21 48.47 13.72
CA ASN A 180 -7.57 49.40 12.66
C ASN A 180 -7.10 50.80 13.07
N PRO A 181 -6.34 51.50 12.23
CA PRO A 181 -6.52 52.93 12.12
C PRO A 181 -6.70 53.34 10.65
N THR A 182 -7.96 53.63 10.31
CA THR A 182 -8.40 54.97 9.90
C THR A 182 -7.48 55.72 8.92
N LYS A 183 -7.87 55.66 7.64
CA LYS A 183 -8.20 56.82 6.78
C LYS A 183 -7.33 58.08 6.99
N ILE A 184 -6.36 58.31 6.10
CA ILE A 184 -5.83 59.66 5.82
C ILE A 184 -6.09 59.98 4.35
N THR A 185 -7.16 60.74 4.11
CA THR A 185 -7.41 61.52 2.90
C THR A 185 -7.83 62.91 3.35
N THR A 186 -7.00 63.91 3.10
CA THR A 186 -7.32 65.34 2.83
C THR A 186 -5.99 65.97 2.42
N GLU A 187 -5.75 66.26 1.14
CA GLU A 187 -6.06 67.55 0.51
C GLU A 187 -5.49 68.76 1.25
N SER A 188 -4.46 69.38 0.66
CA SER A 188 -4.20 70.81 0.77
C SER A 188 -3.53 71.29 -0.53
N ALA A 189 -4.38 71.83 -1.41
CA ALA A 189 -3.99 72.69 -2.51
C ALA A 189 -3.86 74.14 -2.00
N THR A 190 -3.01 74.91 -2.68
CA THR A 190 -3.07 76.37 -2.89
C THR A 190 -3.18 77.30 -1.68
N SER A 191 -2.10 78.04 -1.41
CA SER A 191 -2.06 79.51 -1.49
C SER A 191 -0.63 80.02 -1.48
#